data_AF-A0A6B1EZV7-F1
#
_entry.id   AF-A0A6B1EZV7-F1
#
_cell.length_a   1.000
_cell.length_b   1.000
_cell.length_c   1.000
_cell.angle_alpha   90.00
_cell.angle_beta   90.00
_cell.angle_gamma   90.00
#
_symmetry.space_group_name_H-M   'P 1'
#
loop_
_entity.id
_entity.type
_entity.pdbx_description
1 polymer ?
#
loop_
_entity_poly.entity_id
_entity_poly.type
_entity_poly.pdbx_seq_one_letter_code
_entity_poly.pdbx_strand_id
1 'polypeptide(L)'
;MTMQSVLLKVVADYREEGALIPDCIKSRMEQLFKIQGEGSDHVISICMCHLNLLMEIDPDWVKEILIPMLDWQHPASEPAWNGLLCVEFPNPKLTQAIKPYFLNLFPTIEGFTWDQYHYEKAAEWLGYMNIFNRDQPDGLTNNEMRNMLRSMSDITRNGFINWLGCVGRKNDNGWTDLVVPLINDVWPKDKRLKTSASVMEWIRILGGSGDSFPVVFEAVKELLIQVEMGAFPLYPFKKGDHSIVVSFPEQMLDLIDRITLNYPQPSYFSEVRKILDTVADTNPELKSHPKYRRLI
;
A
#
# COMPACT_ATOMS: atom_id res chain seq x y z
N MET A 1 32.05 20.46 -7.06
CA MET A 1 31.70 19.05 -7.30
C MET A 1 30.57 18.72 -6.34
N THR A 2 29.33 18.59 -6.85
CA THR A 2 28.13 18.32 -6.04
C THR A 2 28.18 16.89 -5.51
N MET A 3 27.54 16.59 -4.38
CA MET A 3 27.54 15.22 -3.82
C MET A 3 26.98 14.19 -4.80
N GLN A 4 25.97 14.58 -5.58
CA GLN A 4 25.45 13.78 -6.68
C GLN A 4 26.52 13.46 -7.72
N SER A 5 27.39 14.41 -8.08
CA SER A 5 28.51 14.15 -9.00
C SER A 5 29.59 13.24 -8.41
N VAL A 6 29.80 13.28 -7.08
CA VAL A 6 30.72 12.36 -6.39
C VAL A 6 30.15 10.95 -6.38
N LEU A 7 28.86 10.80 -6.04
CA LEU A 7 28.18 9.51 -6.05
C LEU A 7 28.12 8.93 -7.46
N LEU A 8 27.72 9.69 -8.48
CA LEU A 8 27.75 9.26 -9.88
C LEU A 8 29.14 8.85 -10.34
N LYS A 9 30.20 9.51 -9.85
CA LYS A 9 31.57 9.13 -10.14
C LYS A 9 31.97 7.83 -9.42
N VAL A 10 31.58 7.64 -8.16
CA VAL A 10 31.73 6.35 -7.45
C VAL A 10 30.98 5.23 -8.19
N VAL A 11 29.76 5.50 -8.67
CA VAL A 11 28.97 4.57 -9.48
C VAL A 11 29.66 4.22 -10.81
N ALA A 12 30.28 5.20 -11.45
CA ALA A 12 30.92 5.02 -12.75
C ALA A 12 32.27 4.30 -12.65
N ASP A 13 33.04 4.59 -11.60
CA ASP A 13 34.41 4.10 -11.44
C ASP A 13 34.47 2.72 -10.74
N TYR A 14 33.43 2.30 -10.00
CA TYR A 14 33.46 1.10 -9.13
C TYR A 14 32.30 0.12 -9.36
N ARG A 15 31.88 -0.05 -10.63
CA ARG A 15 30.81 -0.99 -11.03
C ARG A 15 31.24 -2.47 -11.08
N GLU A 16 32.48 -2.79 -10.73
CA GLU A 16 32.96 -4.18 -10.64
C GLU A 16 32.61 -4.77 -9.26
N GLU A 17 32.01 -5.96 -9.23
CA GLU A 17 31.70 -6.67 -7.98
C GLU A 17 32.96 -6.79 -7.09
N GLY A 18 32.90 -6.24 -5.88
CA GLY A 18 34.00 -6.27 -4.89
C GLY A 18 34.90 -5.04 -4.85
N ALA A 19 34.62 -3.99 -5.65
CA ALA A 19 35.33 -2.72 -5.54
C ALA A 19 34.86 -1.93 -4.31
N LEU A 20 35.66 -1.85 -3.26
CA LEU A 20 35.33 -1.06 -2.06
C LEU A 20 35.36 0.45 -2.31
N ILE A 21 34.54 1.21 -1.59
CA ILE A 21 34.60 2.67 -1.64
C ILE A 21 35.93 3.12 -1.03
N PRO A 22 36.75 3.94 -1.72
CA PRO A 22 38.01 4.44 -1.17
C PRO A 22 37.83 5.17 0.17
N ASP A 23 38.74 4.93 1.12
CA ASP A 23 38.66 5.52 2.47
C ASP A 23 38.63 7.05 2.47
N CYS A 24 39.27 7.71 1.51
CA CYS A 24 39.23 9.16 1.37
C CYS A 24 37.83 9.67 0.99
N ILE A 25 37.04 8.87 0.25
CA ILE A 25 35.65 9.18 -0.10
C ILE A 25 34.75 8.92 1.11
N LYS A 26 34.89 7.77 1.77
CA LYS A 26 34.14 7.43 3.00
C LYS A 26 34.34 8.48 4.09
N SER A 27 35.60 8.82 4.39
CA SER A 27 35.97 9.86 5.35
C SER A 27 35.33 11.21 5.03
N ARG A 28 35.28 11.58 3.74
CA ARG A 28 34.66 12.83 3.31
C ARG A 28 33.14 12.79 3.48
N MET A 29 32.49 11.69 3.12
CA MET A 29 31.04 11.52 3.33
C MET A 29 30.70 11.60 4.82
N GLU A 30 31.45 10.88 5.66
CA GLU A 30 31.26 10.89 7.12
C GLU A 30 31.47 12.26 7.76
N GLN A 31 32.39 13.06 7.23
CA GLN A 31 32.54 14.47 7.65
C GLN A 31 31.33 15.31 7.24
N LEU A 32 30.79 15.10 6.04
CA LEU A 32 29.60 15.82 5.55
C LEU A 32 28.35 15.47 6.37
N PHE A 33 28.20 14.21 6.81
CA PHE A 33 27.11 13.79 7.70
C PHE A 33 27.12 14.52 9.05
N LYS A 34 28.27 15.07 9.47
CA LYS A 34 28.45 15.74 10.78
C LYS A 34 28.34 17.27 10.72
N ILE A 35 28.11 17.85 9.54
CA ILE A 35 27.95 19.30 9.38
C ILE A 35 26.63 19.74 10.05
N GLN A 36 26.65 20.90 10.71
CA GLN A 36 25.44 21.46 11.33
C GLN A 36 24.48 22.04 10.28
N GLY A 37 23.18 21.81 10.49
CA GLY A 37 22.10 22.31 9.66
C GLY A 37 21.77 21.44 8.46
N GLU A 38 20.90 21.94 7.58
CA GLU A 38 20.26 21.22 6.47
C GLU A 38 21.24 20.59 5.46
N GLY A 39 22.51 21.03 5.47
CA GLY A 39 23.55 20.47 4.62
C GLY A 39 23.83 19.00 4.91
N SER A 40 23.80 18.56 6.17
CA SER A 40 23.99 17.14 6.50
C SER A 40 22.77 16.31 6.11
N ASP A 41 21.57 16.81 6.37
CA ASP A 41 20.31 16.16 6.01
C ASP A 41 20.23 15.86 4.51
N HIS A 42 20.60 16.84 3.67
CA HIS A 42 20.60 16.66 2.22
C HIS A 42 21.62 15.60 1.76
N VAL A 43 22.81 15.61 2.35
CA VAL A 43 23.89 14.66 2.07
C VAL A 43 23.46 13.23 2.45
N ILE A 44 22.83 13.06 3.61
CA ILE A 44 22.29 11.78 4.09
C ILE A 44 21.18 11.28 3.16
N SER A 45 20.20 12.14 2.85
CA SER A 45 19.08 11.78 1.96
C SER A 45 19.58 11.32 0.59
N ILE A 46 20.55 12.01 -0.01
CA ILE A 46 21.16 11.58 -1.28
C ILE A 46 21.83 10.21 -1.14
N CYS A 47 22.61 9.97 -0.07
CA CYS A 47 23.22 8.66 0.16
C CYS A 47 22.16 7.55 0.27
N MET A 48 21.06 7.81 0.98
CA MET A 48 19.96 6.86 1.12
C MET A 48 19.20 6.59 -0.19
N CYS A 49 19.05 7.60 -1.06
CA CYS A 49 18.52 7.39 -2.43
C CYS A 49 19.37 6.41 -3.26
N HIS A 50 20.65 6.24 -2.92
CA HIS A 50 21.58 5.34 -3.60
C HIS A 50 21.93 4.10 -2.77
N LEU A 51 21.22 3.84 -1.67
CA LEU A 51 21.58 2.82 -0.69
C LEU A 51 21.68 1.41 -1.28
N ASN A 52 20.78 1.06 -2.21
CA ASN A 52 20.84 -0.21 -2.96
C ASN A 52 22.20 -0.42 -3.63
N LEU A 53 22.69 0.61 -4.32
CA LEU A 53 23.97 0.52 -5.01
C LEU A 53 25.14 0.50 -4.03
N LEU A 54 25.10 1.35 -3.00
CA LEU A 54 26.16 1.38 -1.99
C LEU A 54 26.28 0.04 -1.27
N MET A 55 25.15 -0.64 -1.03
CA MET A 55 25.09 -1.98 -0.42
C MET A 55 25.73 -3.06 -1.31
N GLU A 56 25.72 -2.91 -2.63
CA GLU A 56 26.43 -3.83 -3.54
C GLU A 56 27.94 -3.55 -3.63
N ILE A 57 28.35 -2.29 -3.44
CA ILE A 57 29.75 -1.85 -3.55
C ILE A 57 30.52 -2.11 -2.24
N ASP A 58 30.01 -1.61 -1.11
CA ASP A 58 30.69 -1.67 0.20
C ASP A 58 29.66 -1.97 1.32
N PRO A 59 29.16 -3.22 1.39
CA PRO A 59 28.09 -3.60 2.32
C PRO A 59 28.47 -3.43 3.80
N ASP A 60 29.75 -3.61 4.14
CA ASP A 60 30.21 -3.49 5.52
C ASP A 60 30.16 -2.03 5.97
N TRP A 61 30.66 -1.10 5.16
CA TRP A 61 30.54 0.33 5.45
C TRP A 61 29.08 0.78 5.51
N VAL A 62 28.23 0.30 4.60
CA VAL A 62 26.79 0.63 4.63
C VAL A 62 26.13 0.16 5.92
N LYS A 63 26.39 -1.09 6.35
CA LYS A 63 25.83 -1.64 7.58
C LYS A 63 26.36 -0.94 8.83
N GLU A 64 27.61 -0.50 8.83
CA GLU A 64 28.23 0.17 9.97
C GLU A 64 27.81 1.64 10.09
N ILE A 65 27.69 2.35 8.96
CA ILE A 65 27.53 3.80 8.95
C ILE A 65 26.12 4.24 8.58
N LEU A 66 25.54 3.70 7.50
CA LEU A 66 24.27 4.21 6.95
C LEU A 66 23.04 3.53 7.56
N ILE A 67 23.05 2.19 7.69
CA ILE A 67 21.90 1.46 8.25
C ILE A 67 21.51 1.94 9.67
N PRO A 68 22.45 2.22 10.59
CA PRO A 68 22.09 2.74 11.92
C PRO A 68 21.40 4.10 11.90
N MET A 69 21.56 4.88 10.82
CA MET A 69 20.85 6.16 10.68
C MET A 69 19.34 5.99 10.52
N LEU A 70 18.84 4.79 10.20
CA LEU A 70 17.41 4.49 10.11
C LEU A 70 16.76 4.27 11.48
N ASP A 71 17.53 4.18 12.55
CA ASP A 71 17.00 4.16 13.91
C ASP A 71 16.31 5.49 14.22
N TRP A 72 15.06 5.46 14.66
CA TRP A 72 14.31 6.66 15.03
C TRP A 72 14.90 7.46 16.20
N GLN A 73 15.83 6.88 16.96
CA GLN A 73 16.60 7.60 17.98
C GLN A 73 17.83 8.32 17.41
N HIS A 74 18.20 8.02 16.17
CA HIS A 74 19.34 8.65 15.50
C HIS A 74 18.94 10.04 14.97
N PRO A 75 19.74 11.11 15.19
CA PRO A 75 19.40 12.46 14.72
C PRO A 75 19.17 12.58 13.21
N ALA A 76 19.79 11.69 12.42
CA ALA A 76 19.64 11.65 10.96
C ALA A 76 18.47 10.78 10.46
N SER A 77 17.57 10.30 11.34
CA SER A 77 16.54 9.34 10.96
C SER A 77 15.55 9.87 9.92
N GLU A 78 15.10 11.11 10.09
CA GLU A 78 14.17 11.74 9.16
C GLU A 78 14.75 11.87 7.74
N PRO A 79 15.91 12.52 7.51
CA PRO A 79 16.49 12.60 6.16
C PRO A 79 16.88 11.24 5.60
N ALA A 80 17.27 10.29 6.46
CA ALA A 80 17.61 8.94 6.03
C ALA A 80 16.39 8.22 5.44
N TRP A 81 15.28 8.16 6.16
CA TRP A 81 14.05 7.55 5.67
C TRP A 81 13.45 8.30 4.48
N ASN A 82 13.53 9.63 4.49
CA ASN A 82 13.07 10.44 3.36
C ASN A 82 13.79 10.05 2.06
N GLY A 83 15.12 9.99 2.07
CA GLY A 83 15.91 9.58 0.90
C GLY A 83 15.69 8.11 0.51
N LEU A 84 15.60 7.22 1.50
CA LEU A 84 15.39 5.80 1.24
C LEU A 84 14.04 5.53 0.55
N LEU A 85 12.97 6.20 0.96
CA LEU A 85 11.64 6.02 0.38
C LEU A 85 11.46 6.68 -1.00
N CYS A 86 12.47 7.37 -1.52
CA CYS A 86 12.49 7.87 -2.90
C CYS A 86 12.81 6.78 -3.93
N VAL A 87 13.34 5.61 -3.53
CA VAL A 87 13.69 4.52 -4.46
C VAL A 87 12.49 3.59 -4.72
N GLU A 88 12.51 2.85 -5.84
CA GLU A 88 11.39 1.96 -6.19
C GLU A 88 11.20 0.81 -5.19
N PHE A 89 12.25 0.00 -4.94
CA PHE A 89 12.23 -1.08 -3.95
C PHE A 89 13.66 -1.45 -3.51
N PRO A 90 13.90 -1.76 -2.23
CA PRO A 90 15.20 -2.26 -1.76
C PRO A 90 15.47 -3.67 -2.28
N ASN A 91 16.72 -3.96 -2.65
CA ASN A 91 17.10 -5.32 -3.04
C ASN A 91 17.08 -6.27 -1.81
N PRO A 92 17.05 -7.61 -1.98
CA PRO A 92 16.90 -8.54 -0.86
C PRO A 92 17.90 -8.35 0.29
N LYS A 93 19.18 -8.08 -0.02
CA LYS A 93 20.22 -7.83 0.99
C LYS A 93 19.90 -6.58 1.82
N LEU A 94 19.51 -5.50 1.14
CA LEU A 94 19.15 -4.25 1.79
C LEU A 94 17.86 -4.41 2.61
N THR A 95 16.84 -5.05 2.03
CA THR A 95 15.55 -5.30 2.69
C THR A 95 15.73 -6.05 4.00
N GLN A 96 16.56 -7.11 4.01
CA GLN A 96 16.90 -7.84 5.23
C GLN A 96 17.57 -6.94 6.27
N ALA A 97 18.47 -6.04 5.85
CA ALA A 97 19.19 -5.15 6.75
C ALA A 97 18.28 -4.04 7.35
N ILE A 98 17.34 -3.50 6.57
CA ILE A 98 16.45 -2.42 7.04
C ILE A 98 15.21 -2.93 7.77
N LYS A 99 14.82 -4.21 7.60
CA LYS A 99 13.60 -4.78 8.16
C LYS A 99 13.39 -4.45 9.65
N PRO A 100 14.38 -4.57 10.55
CA PRO A 100 14.18 -4.25 11.97
C PRO A 100 13.72 -2.80 12.23
N TYR A 101 14.21 -1.86 11.42
CA TYR A 101 13.84 -0.44 11.49
C TYR A 101 12.49 -0.16 10.80
N PHE A 102 12.19 -0.90 9.74
CA PHE A 102 10.95 -0.77 8.97
C PHE A 102 9.69 -1.19 9.76
N LEU A 103 9.78 -2.18 10.65
CA LEU A 103 8.61 -2.74 11.36
C LEU A 103 7.82 -1.73 12.21
N ASN A 104 8.42 -0.59 12.56
CA ASN A 104 7.78 0.49 13.32
C ASN A 104 7.75 1.81 12.54
N LEU A 105 7.73 1.75 11.21
CA LEU A 105 7.84 2.93 10.34
C LEU A 105 6.63 3.87 10.47
N PHE A 106 5.41 3.34 10.28
CA PHE A 106 4.19 4.16 10.11
C PHE A 106 3.86 5.09 11.28
N PRO A 107 3.95 4.67 12.57
CA PRO A 107 3.70 5.58 13.69
C PRO A 107 4.55 6.84 13.67
N THR A 108 5.79 6.74 13.17
CA THR A 108 6.73 7.85 13.14
C THR A 108 6.54 8.69 11.89
N ILE A 109 6.53 8.07 10.71
CA ILE A 109 6.51 8.84 9.45
C ILE A 109 5.24 9.64 9.28
N GLU A 110 4.10 9.17 9.79
CA GLU A 110 2.82 9.88 9.69
C GLU A 110 2.77 11.15 10.55
N GLY A 111 3.77 11.38 11.41
CA GLY A 111 3.98 12.65 12.12
C GLY A 111 4.71 13.71 11.29
N PHE A 112 5.34 13.32 10.18
CA PHE A 112 6.05 14.25 9.30
C PHE A 112 5.12 14.91 8.27
N THR A 113 5.58 16.01 7.69
CA THR A 113 4.89 16.70 6.60
C THR A 113 5.48 16.31 5.24
N TRP A 114 5.62 15.02 4.99
CA TRP A 114 6.06 14.50 3.68
C TRP A 114 4.90 14.45 2.69
N ASP A 115 5.26 14.44 1.41
CA ASP A 115 4.31 14.20 0.33
C ASP A 115 3.72 12.79 0.43
N GLN A 116 2.45 12.68 0.03
CA GLN A 116 1.67 11.44 -0.01
C GLN A 116 2.41 10.27 -0.67
N TYR A 117 3.26 10.58 -1.65
CA TYR A 117 4.12 9.62 -2.35
C TYR A 117 4.96 8.75 -1.40
N HIS A 118 5.54 9.31 -0.32
CA HIS A 118 6.39 8.55 0.60
C HIS A 118 5.58 7.53 1.42
N TYR A 119 4.39 7.92 1.87
CA TYR A 119 3.48 7.04 2.61
C TYR A 119 2.98 5.91 1.73
N GLU A 120 2.62 6.23 0.49
CA GLU A 120 2.23 5.23 -0.51
C GLU A 120 3.38 4.27 -0.77
N LYS A 121 4.59 4.76 -1.06
CA LYS A 121 5.76 3.91 -1.31
C LYS A 121 6.08 2.99 -0.15
N ALA A 122 6.07 3.50 1.08
CA ALA A 122 6.24 2.67 2.27
C ALA A 122 5.18 1.56 2.36
N ALA A 123 3.92 1.88 2.06
CA ALA A 123 2.83 0.90 2.06
C ALA A 123 2.97 -0.12 0.91
N GLU A 124 3.45 0.29 -0.27
CA GLU A 124 3.78 -0.63 -1.36
C GLU A 124 4.89 -1.60 -0.94
N TRP A 125 5.96 -1.11 -0.31
CA TRP A 125 7.07 -1.96 0.15
C TRP A 125 6.57 -3.01 1.14
N LEU A 126 5.76 -2.58 2.10
CA LEU A 126 5.09 -3.45 3.05
C LEU A 126 4.32 -4.58 2.33
N GLY A 127 3.53 -4.20 1.33
CA GLY A 127 2.78 -5.15 0.50
C GLY A 127 3.69 -6.13 -0.23
N TYR A 128 4.77 -5.63 -0.86
CA TYR A 128 5.72 -6.48 -1.58
C TYR A 128 6.38 -7.51 -0.68
N MET A 129 6.88 -7.07 0.48
CA MET A 129 7.55 -7.91 1.47
C MET A 129 6.65 -9.02 2.02
N ASN A 130 5.32 -8.83 2.11
CA ASN A 130 4.41 -9.87 2.59
C ASN A 130 3.76 -10.71 1.48
N ILE A 131 3.42 -10.12 0.33
CA ILE A 131 2.71 -10.83 -0.74
C ILE A 131 3.69 -11.71 -1.53
N PHE A 132 4.87 -11.19 -1.88
CA PHE A 132 5.80 -11.89 -2.77
C PHE A 132 6.95 -12.57 -2.01
N ASN A 133 7.35 -12.04 -0.84
CA ASN A 133 8.48 -12.55 -0.07
C ASN A 133 8.08 -13.10 1.32
N ARG A 134 6.82 -13.54 1.49
CA ARG A 134 6.32 -14.02 2.80
C ARG A 134 7.26 -15.02 3.46
N ASP A 135 7.52 -14.80 4.75
CA ASP A 135 8.34 -15.68 5.61
C ASP A 135 9.78 -15.89 5.11
N GLN A 136 10.25 -15.11 4.12
CA GLN A 136 11.64 -15.06 3.70
C GLN A 136 12.46 -14.07 4.57
N PRO A 137 13.79 -14.17 4.59
CA PRO A 137 14.64 -13.24 5.35
C PRO A 137 14.44 -11.76 5.00
N ASP A 138 14.09 -11.46 3.75
CA ASP A 138 13.81 -10.14 3.20
C ASP A 138 12.31 -9.82 3.10
N GLY A 139 11.45 -10.62 3.72
CA GLY A 139 10.01 -10.41 3.70
C GLY A 139 9.38 -10.29 5.07
N LEU A 140 8.04 -10.33 5.10
CA LEU A 140 7.24 -10.15 6.31
C LEU A 140 6.35 -11.35 6.58
N THR A 141 6.28 -11.74 7.85
CA THR A 141 5.27 -12.66 8.33
C THR A 141 3.89 -11.99 8.30
N ASN A 142 2.82 -12.79 8.30
CA ASN A 142 1.46 -12.27 8.37
C ASN A 142 1.19 -11.47 9.66
N ASN A 143 1.86 -11.81 10.77
CA ASN A 143 1.69 -11.09 12.02
C ASN A 143 2.36 -9.71 11.98
N GLU A 144 3.58 -9.63 11.44
CA GLU A 144 4.27 -8.35 11.20
C GLU A 144 3.43 -7.44 10.30
N MET A 145 2.97 -7.97 9.16
CA MET A 145 2.12 -7.26 8.21
C MET A 145 0.85 -6.71 8.87
N ARG A 146 0.11 -7.56 9.59
CA ARG A 146 -1.12 -7.16 10.27
C ARG A 146 -0.89 -6.07 11.32
N ASN A 147 0.21 -6.16 12.07
CA ASN A 147 0.53 -5.16 13.09
C ASN A 147 0.85 -3.80 12.45
N MET A 148 1.58 -3.78 11.33
CA MET A 148 1.87 -2.56 10.59
C MET A 148 0.60 -1.93 9.97
N LEU A 149 -0.29 -2.74 9.39
CA LEU A 149 -1.59 -2.25 8.90
C LEU A 149 -2.45 -1.61 10.00
N ARG A 150 -2.36 -2.11 11.24
CA ARG A 150 -3.05 -1.54 12.41
C ARG A 150 -2.47 -0.23 12.89
N SER A 151 -1.19 0.01 12.63
CA SER A 151 -0.50 1.24 13.05
C SER A 151 -0.60 2.37 12.04
N MET A 152 -1.00 2.08 10.79
CA MET A 152 -1.27 3.10 9.77
C MET A 152 -2.47 3.98 10.12
N SER A 153 -2.36 5.26 9.79
CA SER A 153 -3.47 6.19 9.64
C SER A 153 -4.49 5.67 8.63
N ASP A 154 -5.69 6.25 8.66
CA ASP A 154 -6.73 5.86 7.72
C ASP A 154 -6.35 6.17 6.27
N ILE A 155 -5.65 7.29 6.04
CA ILE A 155 -5.23 7.74 4.70
C ILE A 155 -4.26 6.72 4.08
N THR A 156 -3.19 6.39 4.78
CA THR A 156 -2.19 5.42 4.31
C THR A 156 -2.81 4.04 4.08
N ARG A 157 -3.64 3.58 5.02
CA ARG A 157 -4.31 2.27 4.90
C ARG A 157 -5.25 2.22 3.70
N ASN A 158 -5.96 3.30 3.41
CA ASN A 158 -6.85 3.41 2.25
C ASN A 158 -6.05 3.46 0.94
N GLY A 159 -4.89 4.13 0.92
CA GLY A 159 -3.94 4.07 -0.19
C GLY A 159 -3.45 2.64 -0.45
N PHE A 160 -3.19 1.88 0.61
CA PHE A 160 -2.82 0.47 0.51
C PHE A 160 -3.94 -0.40 -0.09
N ILE A 161 -5.21 -0.17 0.24
CA ILE A 161 -6.36 -0.85 -0.42
C ILE A 161 -6.34 -0.59 -1.92
N ASN A 162 -6.13 0.66 -2.34
CA ASN A 162 -6.05 1.01 -3.76
C ASN A 162 -4.89 0.26 -4.46
N TRP A 163 -3.73 0.21 -3.81
CA TRP A 163 -2.59 -0.57 -4.30
C TRP A 163 -2.91 -2.07 -4.46
N LEU A 164 -3.65 -2.69 -3.53
CA LEU A 164 -4.14 -4.08 -3.71
C LEU A 164 -5.01 -4.22 -4.97
N GLY A 165 -5.80 -3.20 -5.30
CA GLY A 165 -6.53 -3.18 -6.56
C GLY A 165 -5.60 -3.21 -7.78
N CYS A 166 -4.44 -2.54 -7.72
CA CYS A 166 -3.42 -2.65 -8.76
C CYS A 166 -2.79 -4.04 -8.80
N VAL A 167 -2.48 -4.65 -7.65
CA VAL A 167 -1.95 -6.02 -7.58
C VAL A 167 -2.91 -7.01 -8.23
N GLY A 168 -4.20 -6.93 -7.88
CA GLY A 168 -5.22 -7.82 -8.43
C GLY A 168 -5.37 -7.74 -9.95
N ARG A 169 -5.22 -6.54 -10.54
CA ARG A 169 -5.36 -6.32 -11.99
C ARG A 169 -4.10 -6.57 -12.81
N LYS A 170 -2.93 -6.35 -12.24
CA LYS A 170 -1.65 -6.37 -12.97
C LYS A 170 -0.92 -7.71 -12.93
N ASN A 171 -1.39 -8.65 -12.11
CA ASN A 171 -0.79 -9.99 -11.97
C ASN A 171 -1.78 -11.05 -12.44
N ASP A 172 -1.28 -12.10 -13.08
CA ASP A 172 -2.07 -13.27 -13.45
C ASP A 172 -2.67 -13.89 -12.18
N ASN A 173 -3.98 -14.12 -12.18
CA ASN A 173 -4.73 -14.57 -11.00
C ASN A 173 -4.49 -13.71 -9.74
N GLY A 174 -4.09 -12.44 -9.90
CA GLY A 174 -3.69 -11.58 -8.79
C GLY A 174 -4.77 -11.41 -7.72
N TRP A 175 -6.04 -11.43 -8.11
CA TRP A 175 -7.16 -11.41 -7.17
C TRP A 175 -7.21 -12.66 -6.29
N THR A 176 -7.24 -13.84 -6.90
CA THR A 176 -7.43 -15.12 -6.19
C THR A 176 -6.19 -15.54 -5.43
N ASP A 177 -5.00 -15.29 -5.98
CA ASP A 177 -3.77 -15.90 -5.49
C ASP A 177 -3.00 -14.95 -4.56
N LEU A 178 -3.22 -13.63 -4.68
CA LEU A 178 -2.47 -12.61 -3.91
C LEU A 178 -3.38 -11.78 -3.01
N VAL A 179 -4.41 -11.15 -3.57
CA VAL A 179 -5.24 -10.17 -2.86
C VAL A 179 -6.19 -10.85 -1.85
N VAL A 180 -6.93 -11.88 -2.28
CA VAL A 180 -7.89 -12.59 -1.42
C VAL A 180 -7.22 -13.24 -0.21
N PRO A 181 -6.09 -13.96 -0.33
CA PRO A 181 -5.38 -14.52 0.82
C PRO A 181 -4.91 -13.43 1.80
N LEU A 182 -4.41 -12.30 1.30
CA LEU A 182 -4.03 -11.17 2.16
C LEU A 182 -5.25 -10.64 2.95
N ILE A 183 -6.39 -10.46 2.29
CA ILE A 183 -7.60 -9.94 2.94
C ILE A 183 -8.11 -10.91 4.01
N ASN A 184 -8.16 -12.21 3.69
CA ASN A 184 -8.70 -13.21 4.59
C ASN A 184 -7.79 -13.48 5.79
N ASP A 185 -6.49 -13.65 5.53
CA ASP A 185 -5.56 -14.15 6.52
C ASP A 185 -4.83 -13.05 7.26
N VAL A 186 -4.68 -11.86 6.67
CA VAL A 186 -3.77 -10.81 7.16
C VAL A 186 -4.48 -9.53 7.55
N TRP A 187 -5.45 -9.07 6.75
CA TRP A 187 -6.10 -7.77 6.96
C TRP A 187 -6.70 -7.63 8.38
N PRO A 188 -6.49 -6.50 9.07
CA PRO A 188 -7.00 -6.33 10.43
C PRO A 188 -8.54 -6.15 10.41
N LYS A 189 -9.24 -7.03 11.13
CA LYS A 189 -10.72 -7.06 11.21
C LYS A 189 -11.30 -6.19 12.35
N ASP A 190 -10.46 -5.40 13.00
CA ASP A 190 -10.82 -4.55 14.13
C ASP A 190 -11.94 -3.56 13.75
N LYS A 191 -13.02 -3.48 14.56
CA LYS A 191 -14.18 -2.62 14.25
C LYS A 191 -13.80 -1.15 14.03
N ARG A 192 -12.81 -0.64 14.78
CA ARG A 192 -12.33 0.74 14.70
C ARG A 192 -11.68 1.10 13.35
N LEU A 193 -11.24 0.10 12.58
CA LEU A 193 -10.57 0.30 11.28
C LEU A 193 -11.54 0.25 10.10
N LYS A 194 -12.82 -0.07 10.36
CA LYS A 194 -13.88 -0.06 9.36
C LYS A 194 -14.46 1.35 9.31
N THR A 195 -13.90 2.18 8.44
CA THR A 195 -14.30 3.59 8.25
C THR A 195 -15.07 3.76 6.93
N SER A 196 -15.85 4.82 6.80
CA SER A 196 -16.52 5.14 5.52
C SER A 196 -15.52 5.28 4.38
N ALA A 197 -14.33 5.83 4.65
CA ALA A 197 -13.26 5.96 3.67
C ALA A 197 -12.71 4.60 3.22
N SER A 198 -12.49 3.67 4.15
CA SER A 198 -12.08 2.31 3.79
C SER A 198 -13.14 1.59 2.96
N VAL A 199 -14.44 1.77 3.26
CA VAL A 199 -15.54 1.19 2.48
C VAL A 199 -15.55 1.73 1.04
N MET A 200 -15.28 3.02 0.83
CA MET A 200 -15.18 3.60 -0.50
C MET A 200 -14.05 2.95 -1.32
N GLU A 201 -12.88 2.73 -0.72
CA GLU A 201 -11.76 2.09 -1.43
C GLU A 201 -12.00 0.59 -1.67
N TRP A 202 -12.65 -0.11 -0.74
CA TRP A 202 -13.09 -1.49 -0.97
C TRP A 202 -14.06 -1.61 -2.15
N ILE A 203 -15.04 -0.73 -2.23
CA ILE A 203 -15.99 -0.69 -3.36
C ILE A 203 -15.28 -0.35 -4.67
N ARG A 204 -14.31 0.57 -4.63
CA ARG A 204 -13.51 0.93 -5.80
C ARG A 204 -12.77 -0.29 -6.36
N ILE A 205 -12.13 -1.10 -5.50
CA ILE A 205 -11.41 -2.29 -5.98
C ILE A 205 -12.36 -3.40 -6.45
N LEU A 206 -13.52 -3.56 -5.80
CA LEU A 206 -14.56 -4.51 -6.22
C LEU A 206 -15.05 -4.18 -7.63
N GLY A 207 -15.28 -2.90 -7.93
CA GLY A 207 -15.67 -2.46 -9.27
C GLY A 207 -14.61 -2.72 -10.34
N GLY A 208 -13.36 -2.94 -9.96
CA GLY A 208 -12.25 -3.28 -10.85
C GLY A 208 -11.86 -4.76 -10.87
N SER A 209 -12.63 -5.64 -10.23
CA SER A 209 -12.29 -7.06 -10.07
C SER A 209 -12.82 -7.98 -11.18
N GLY A 210 -13.73 -7.48 -12.03
CA GLY A 210 -14.26 -8.23 -13.18
C GLY A 210 -14.86 -9.57 -12.78
N ASP A 211 -14.45 -10.65 -13.45
CA ASP A 211 -14.93 -12.01 -13.17
C ASP A 211 -14.53 -12.54 -11.78
N SER A 212 -13.50 -11.93 -11.16
CA SER A 212 -13.12 -12.23 -9.78
C SER A 212 -14.03 -11.54 -8.75
N PHE A 213 -15.03 -10.78 -9.16
CA PHE A 213 -15.92 -10.06 -8.25
C PHE A 213 -16.53 -10.93 -7.14
N PRO A 214 -17.10 -12.12 -7.41
CA PRO A 214 -17.69 -12.93 -6.34
C PRO A 214 -16.68 -13.32 -5.26
N VAL A 215 -15.48 -13.77 -5.65
CA VAL A 215 -14.46 -14.23 -4.70
C VAL A 215 -13.86 -13.06 -3.91
N VAL A 216 -13.65 -11.91 -4.56
CA VAL A 216 -13.14 -10.70 -3.88
C VAL A 216 -14.23 -10.13 -2.95
N PHE A 217 -15.49 -10.10 -3.38
CA PHE A 217 -16.61 -9.65 -2.55
C PHE A 217 -16.76 -10.51 -1.30
N GLU A 218 -16.64 -11.83 -1.43
CA GLU A 218 -16.71 -12.74 -0.29
C GLU A 218 -15.60 -12.51 0.75
N ALA A 219 -14.41 -12.09 0.33
CA ALA A 219 -13.33 -11.71 1.24
C ALA A 219 -13.54 -10.33 1.90
N VAL A 220 -14.19 -9.40 1.19
CA VAL A 220 -14.31 -7.98 1.58
C VAL A 220 -15.65 -7.63 2.24
N LYS A 221 -16.70 -8.47 2.10
CA LYS A 221 -17.83 -8.50 3.05
C LYS A 221 -17.25 -8.65 4.46
N GLU A 222 -17.97 -8.64 5.56
CA GLU A 222 -17.37 -8.43 6.90
C GLU A 222 -16.64 -7.08 7.10
N LEU A 223 -15.79 -6.61 6.18
CA LEU A 223 -15.08 -5.32 6.27
C LEU A 223 -15.99 -4.15 5.90
N LEU A 224 -16.98 -4.35 5.03
CA LEU A 224 -17.95 -3.31 4.72
C LEU A 224 -18.85 -3.01 5.93
N ILE A 225 -19.15 -1.73 6.12
CA ILE A 225 -20.14 -1.21 7.06
C ILE A 225 -21.16 -0.36 6.30
N GLN A 226 -22.30 -0.08 6.91
CA GLN A 226 -23.26 0.87 6.35
C GLN A 226 -22.69 2.28 6.42
N VAL A 227 -22.93 3.04 5.37
CA VAL A 227 -22.23 4.29 5.07
C VAL A 227 -23.18 5.22 4.32
N GLU A 228 -23.04 6.53 4.54
CA GLU A 228 -23.83 7.51 3.80
C GLU A 228 -23.45 7.45 2.31
N MET A 229 -24.40 6.98 1.50
CA MET A 229 -24.22 6.50 0.12
C MET A 229 -23.79 7.56 -0.91
N GLY A 230 -23.74 8.85 -0.55
CA GLY A 230 -23.61 9.94 -1.51
C GLY A 230 -22.32 10.02 -2.30
N ALA A 231 -21.35 9.13 -2.05
CA ALA A 231 -20.02 9.19 -2.61
C ALA A 231 -19.57 7.90 -3.35
N PHE A 232 -20.42 6.89 -3.52
CA PHE A 232 -19.95 5.62 -4.11
C PHE A 232 -19.78 5.67 -5.63
N PRO A 233 -18.58 5.33 -6.14
CA PRO A 233 -18.39 5.16 -7.57
C PRO A 233 -19.03 3.83 -7.98
N LEU A 234 -20.32 3.86 -8.34
CA LEU A 234 -21.05 2.68 -8.82
C LEU A 234 -20.88 2.45 -10.32
N TYR A 235 -20.38 3.45 -11.05
CA TYR A 235 -20.06 3.37 -12.47
C TYR A 235 -19.16 2.19 -12.87
N PRO A 236 -18.08 1.84 -12.13
CA PRO A 236 -17.22 0.70 -12.45
C PRO A 236 -17.98 -0.62 -12.58
N PHE A 237 -19.06 -0.83 -11.80
CA PHE A 237 -19.85 -2.06 -11.86
C PHE A 237 -20.73 -2.16 -13.12
N LYS A 238 -20.99 -1.04 -13.80
CA LYS A 238 -21.86 -0.94 -14.99
C LYS A 238 -21.08 -0.88 -16.30
N LYS A 239 -19.74 -0.93 -16.26
CA LYS A 239 -18.88 -0.61 -17.42
C LYS A 239 -18.63 -1.85 -18.31
N GLY A 240 -18.84 -1.69 -19.62
CA GLY A 240 -18.46 -2.66 -20.66
C GLY A 240 -19.50 -3.76 -20.91
N ASP A 241 -19.20 -4.64 -21.88
CA ASP A 241 -20.08 -5.74 -22.28
C ASP A 241 -20.26 -6.81 -21.17
N HIS A 242 -19.35 -6.82 -20.19
CA HIS A 242 -19.33 -7.73 -19.04
C HIS A 242 -19.55 -6.92 -17.74
N SER A 243 -20.72 -6.29 -17.65
CA SER A 243 -21.15 -5.57 -16.44
C SER A 243 -21.20 -6.53 -15.25
N ILE A 244 -20.57 -6.16 -14.13
CA ILE A 244 -20.59 -6.94 -12.88
C ILE A 244 -22.02 -7.11 -12.38
N VAL A 245 -22.87 -6.07 -12.54
CA VAL A 245 -24.28 -6.12 -12.14
C VAL A 245 -25.07 -7.19 -12.89
N VAL A 246 -24.75 -7.38 -14.18
CA VAL A 246 -25.43 -8.37 -15.04
C VAL A 246 -24.85 -9.77 -14.81
N SER A 247 -23.54 -9.86 -14.59
CA SER A 247 -22.86 -11.16 -14.42
C SER A 247 -23.11 -11.77 -13.04
N PHE A 248 -23.25 -10.92 -12.00
CA PHE A 248 -23.35 -11.33 -10.60
C PHE A 248 -24.45 -10.56 -9.84
N PRO A 249 -25.73 -10.69 -10.25
CA PRO A 249 -26.83 -9.89 -9.70
C PRO A 249 -27.10 -10.17 -8.22
N GLU A 250 -26.89 -11.41 -7.75
CA GLU A 250 -27.10 -11.78 -6.35
C GLU A 250 -26.06 -11.14 -5.42
N GLN A 251 -24.79 -11.23 -5.80
CA GLN A 251 -23.68 -10.63 -5.06
C GLN A 251 -23.76 -9.11 -5.10
N MET A 252 -24.22 -8.51 -6.21
CA MET A 252 -24.49 -7.08 -6.23
C MET A 252 -25.63 -6.68 -5.31
N LEU A 253 -26.73 -7.43 -5.27
CA LEU A 253 -27.80 -7.15 -4.32
C LEU A 253 -27.29 -7.21 -2.89
N ASP A 254 -26.45 -8.19 -2.56
CA ASP A 254 -25.84 -8.29 -1.24
C ASP A 254 -24.91 -7.11 -0.93
N LEU A 255 -24.06 -6.72 -1.88
CA LEU A 255 -23.19 -5.55 -1.73
C LEU A 255 -23.98 -4.28 -1.43
N ILE A 256 -25.00 -3.97 -2.24
CA ILE A 256 -25.85 -2.78 -2.04
C ILE A 256 -26.58 -2.85 -0.71
N ASP A 257 -27.14 -4.01 -0.34
CA ASP A 257 -27.81 -4.20 0.93
C ASP A 257 -26.87 -3.89 2.10
N ARG A 258 -25.63 -4.37 2.02
CA ARG A 258 -24.68 -4.27 3.11
C ARG A 258 -24.18 -2.84 3.37
N ILE A 259 -24.07 -2.02 2.32
CA ILE A 259 -23.52 -0.66 2.41
C ILE A 259 -24.61 0.41 2.60
N THR A 260 -25.87 0.09 2.27
CA THR A 260 -26.98 1.04 2.34
C THR A 260 -27.53 1.16 3.77
N LEU A 261 -27.54 2.39 4.29
CA LEU A 261 -28.21 2.76 5.55
C LEU A 261 -29.73 2.53 5.47
N ASN A 262 -30.35 2.29 6.63
CA ASN A 262 -31.81 2.06 6.71
C ASN A 262 -32.67 3.29 6.36
N TYR A 263 -32.07 4.51 6.31
CA TYR A 263 -32.76 5.76 5.98
C TYR A 263 -31.98 6.54 4.91
N PRO A 264 -32.01 6.09 3.64
CA PRO A 264 -31.25 6.75 2.57
C PRO A 264 -31.88 8.11 2.19
N GLN A 265 -31.04 9.11 1.91
CA GLN A 265 -31.51 10.42 1.45
C GLN A 265 -32.08 10.35 0.01
N PRO A 266 -33.01 11.24 -0.38
CA PRO A 266 -33.80 11.11 -1.63
C PRO A 266 -33.00 11.15 -2.93
N SER A 267 -31.92 11.94 -3.02
CA SER A 267 -31.11 12.05 -4.24
C SER A 267 -30.37 10.75 -4.60
N TYR A 268 -30.03 9.94 -3.60
CA TYR A 268 -29.24 8.71 -3.73
C TYR A 268 -30.06 7.48 -4.09
N PHE A 269 -31.36 7.56 -3.86
CA PHE A 269 -32.31 6.54 -4.30
C PHE A 269 -32.21 6.30 -5.81
N SER A 270 -31.82 7.31 -6.60
CA SER A 270 -31.76 7.21 -8.05
C SER A 270 -30.70 6.24 -8.59
N GLU A 271 -29.46 6.29 -8.11
CA GLU A 271 -28.39 5.40 -8.61
C GLU A 271 -28.49 3.97 -8.06
N VAL A 272 -28.86 3.84 -6.79
CA VAL A 272 -29.18 2.53 -6.18
C VAL A 272 -30.35 1.90 -6.92
N ARG A 273 -31.43 2.64 -7.17
CA ARG A 273 -32.58 2.13 -7.92
C ARG A 273 -32.20 1.69 -9.33
N LYS A 274 -31.35 2.44 -10.05
CA LYS A 274 -30.84 1.99 -11.36
C LYS A 274 -30.11 0.63 -11.29
N ILE A 275 -29.33 0.39 -10.23
CA ILE A 275 -28.69 -0.93 -10.03
C ILE A 275 -29.73 -1.97 -9.71
N LEU A 276 -30.66 -1.69 -8.80
CA LEU A 276 -31.73 -2.61 -8.44
C LEU A 276 -32.57 -2.97 -9.67
N ASP A 277 -32.96 -1.99 -10.49
CA ASP A 277 -33.69 -2.21 -11.74
C ASP A 277 -32.88 -3.16 -12.66
N THR A 278 -31.57 -2.92 -12.82
CA THR A 278 -30.70 -3.82 -13.61
C THR A 278 -30.63 -5.23 -13.01
N VAL A 279 -30.52 -5.36 -11.69
CA VAL A 279 -30.55 -6.64 -10.97
C VAL A 279 -31.88 -7.36 -11.19
N ALA A 280 -32.99 -6.63 -11.12
CA ALA A 280 -34.34 -7.13 -11.32
C ALA A 280 -34.64 -7.53 -12.78
N ASP A 281 -34.05 -6.85 -13.74
CA ASP A 281 -34.17 -7.16 -15.16
C ASP A 281 -33.32 -8.39 -15.52
N THR A 282 -32.16 -8.54 -14.86
CA THR A 282 -31.25 -9.68 -15.06
C THR A 282 -31.74 -10.94 -14.37
N ASN A 283 -32.18 -10.84 -13.10
CA ASN A 283 -32.74 -11.95 -12.33
C ASN A 283 -34.06 -11.51 -11.66
N PRO A 284 -35.21 -11.72 -12.33
CA PRO A 284 -36.51 -11.28 -11.84
C PRO A 284 -36.94 -11.88 -10.49
N GLU A 285 -36.43 -13.06 -10.13
CA GLU A 285 -36.78 -13.71 -8.86
C GLU A 285 -36.31 -12.88 -7.65
N LEU A 286 -35.24 -12.10 -7.81
CA LEU A 286 -34.71 -11.22 -6.76
C LEU A 286 -35.67 -10.10 -6.38
N LYS A 287 -36.68 -9.76 -7.20
CA LYS A 287 -37.74 -8.81 -6.82
C LYS A 287 -38.50 -9.24 -5.55
N SER A 288 -38.58 -10.55 -5.32
CA SER A 288 -39.23 -11.11 -4.14
C SER A 288 -38.30 -11.19 -2.91
N HIS A 289 -36.99 -11.01 -3.10
CA HIS A 289 -35.98 -11.20 -2.06
C HIS A 289 -36.09 -10.12 -0.96
N PRO A 290 -35.95 -10.47 0.33
CA PRO A 290 -36.07 -9.50 1.43
C PRO A 290 -35.13 -8.30 1.31
N LYS A 291 -33.87 -8.53 0.88
CA LYS A 291 -32.87 -7.47 0.64
C LYS A 291 -33.33 -6.48 -0.43
N TYR A 292 -33.89 -6.97 -1.53
CA TYR A 292 -34.38 -6.13 -2.62
C TYR A 292 -35.54 -5.24 -2.14
N ARG A 293 -36.51 -5.82 -1.43
CA ARG A 293 -37.66 -5.07 -0.88
C ARG A 293 -37.27 -4.02 0.15
N ARG A 294 -36.19 -4.25 0.92
CA ARG A 294 -35.66 -3.28 1.89
C ARG A 294 -35.11 -2.02 1.21
N LEU A 295 -34.59 -2.17 -0.02
CA LEU A 295 -33.85 -1.12 -0.73
C LEU A 295 -34.70 -0.29 -1.72
N ILE A 296 -36.01 -0.57 -1.85
CA ILE A 296 -36.94 0.12 -2.76
C ILE A 296 -37.78 1.17 -2.06
#